data_AF-Q67T74-F1
#
_entry.id   AF-Q67T74-F1
#
_cell.length_a   1.000
_cell.length_b   1.000
_cell.length_c   1.000
_cell.angle_alpha   90.00
_cell.angle_beta   90.00
_cell.angle_gamma   90.00
#
_symmetry.space_group_name_H-M   'P 1'
#
loop_
_entity.id
_entity.type
_entity.pdbx_description
1 polymer ?
#
loop_
_entity_poly.entity_id
_entity_poly.type
_entity_poly.pdbx_seq_one_letter_code
_entity_poly.pdbx_strand_id
1 'polypeptide(L)'
;MAEAIGALLFGLALAESDHRERVEHLILPFRDFFGALFFFSFGLSIDPVGLGGAVVPAVIAAAVSMVGNFAAGMLAGRTSGLSHKASANIGLTIVARGEFSIVMANLGVAGGLLPVLQPFAALYVLILAVLGPVLAKHSTAIYDLLSRVFRWQRPKPRRRKITIPEAAQEAQP
;
A
#
# COMPACT_ATOMS: atom_id res chain seq x y z
N MET A 1 -2.77 -18.51 -9.02
CA MET A 1 -3.35 -17.20 -9.43
C MET A 1 -4.88 -17.22 -9.33
N ALA A 2 -5.54 -18.35 -9.62
CA ALA A 2 -6.98 -18.53 -9.42
C ALA A 2 -7.41 -18.42 -7.95
N GLU A 3 -6.53 -18.79 -7.01
CA GLU A 3 -6.81 -18.82 -5.56
C GLU A 3 -6.94 -17.42 -4.96
N ALA A 4 -6.00 -16.52 -5.27
CA ALA A 4 -6.03 -15.13 -4.79
C ALA A 4 -7.21 -14.34 -5.36
N ILE A 5 -7.52 -14.55 -6.66
CA ILE A 5 -8.70 -13.95 -7.28
C ILE A 5 -9.97 -14.53 -6.67
N GLY A 6 -10.04 -15.85 -6.45
CA GLY A 6 -11.17 -16.49 -5.77
C GLY A 6 -11.40 -15.97 -4.36
N ALA A 7 -10.34 -15.79 -3.57
CA ALA A 7 -10.41 -15.21 -2.23
C ALA A 7 -10.89 -13.75 -2.26
N LEU A 8 -10.40 -12.95 -3.21
CA LEU A 8 -10.86 -11.56 -3.40
C LEU A 8 -12.35 -11.51 -3.78
N LEU A 9 -12.78 -12.33 -4.74
CA LEU A 9 -14.18 -12.39 -5.19
C LEU A 9 -15.10 -12.88 -4.08
N PHE A 10 -14.69 -13.89 -3.33
CA PHE A 10 -15.43 -14.36 -2.16
C PHE A 10 -15.54 -13.26 -1.09
N GLY A 11 -14.45 -12.54 -0.82
CA GLY A 11 -14.45 -11.39 0.08
C GLY A 11 -15.39 -10.27 -0.39
N LEU A 12 -15.42 -9.98 -1.70
CA LEU A 12 -16.33 -8.99 -2.28
C LEU A 12 -17.80 -9.43 -2.15
N ALA A 13 -18.10 -10.69 -2.41
CA ALA A 13 -19.45 -11.24 -2.25
C ALA A 13 -19.92 -11.19 -0.78
N LEU A 14 -19.04 -11.49 0.18
CA LEU A 14 -19.36 -11.38 1.61
C LEU A 14 -19.51 -9.92 2.07
N ALA A 15 -18.79 -8.99 1.45
CA ALA A 15 -18.88 -7.56 1.77
C ALA A 15 -20.22 -6.93 1.39
N GLU A 16 -21.01 -7.58 0.54
CA GLU A 16 -22.37 -7.14 0.16
C GLU A 16 -23.45 -7.75 1.07
N SER A 17 -23.08 -8.69 1.96
CA SER A 17 -24.03 -9.31 2.90
C SER A 17 -24.31 -8.44 4.13
N ASP A 18 -25.51 -8.60 4.70
CA ASP A 18 -25.90 -7.97 5.98
C ASP A 18 -24.98 -8.36 7.15
N HIS A 19 -24.20 -9.42 7.01
CA HIS A 19 -23.31 -9.96 8.04
C HIS A 19 -21.86 -9.46 7.92
N ARG A 20 -21.58 -8.50 7.02
CA ARG A 20 -20.23 -8.00 6.74
C ARG A 20 -19.44 -7.64 8.01
N GLU A 21 -20.00 -6.86 8.92
CA GLU A 21 -19.27 -6.40 10.11
C GLU A 21 -18.85 -7.58 11.01
N ARG A 22 -19.74 -8.57 11.17
CA ARG A 22 -19.45 -9.78 11.95
C ARG A 22 -18.36 -10.61 11.28
N VAL A 23 -18.45 -10.78 9.96
CA VAL A 23 -17.43 -11.50 9.18
C VAL A 23 -16.08 -10.79 9.25
N GLU A 24 -16.06 -9.46 9.14
CA GLU A 24 -14.85 -8.65 9.25
C GLU A 24 -14.18 -8.87 10.61
N HIS A 25 -14.92 -8.74 11.71
CA HIS A 25 -14.39 -8.99 13.07
C HIS A 25 -13.85 -10.41 13.25
N LEU A 26 -14.45 -11.42 12.61
CA LEU A 26 -13.97 -12.80 12.67
C LEU A 26 -12.71 -13.02 11.83
N ILE A 27 -12.58 -12.35 10.69
CA ILE A 27 -11.44 -12.53 9.77
C ILE A 27 -10.20 -11.75 10.22
N LEU A 28 -10.36 -10.59 10.87
CA LEU A 28 -9.25 -9.74 11.29
C LEU A 28 -8.13 -10.50 12.06
N PRO A 29 -8.44 -11.33 13.08
CA PRO A 29 -7.41 -12.11 13.78
C PRO A 29 -6.70 -13.12 12.89
N PHE A 30 -7.41 -13.80 11.99
CA PHE A 30 -6.81 -14.75 11.06
C PHE A 30 -5.91 -14.04 10.06
N ARG A 31 -6.34 -12.90 9.52
CA ARG A 31 -5.51 -12.07 8.63
C ARG A 31 -4.18 -11.71 9.30
N ASP A 32 -4.24 -11.25 10.54
CA ASP A 32 -3.04 -10.82 11.29
C ASP A 32 -2.15 -12.02 11.62
N PHE A 33 -2.74 -13.15 12.01
CA PHE A 33 -2.01 -14.40 12.28
C PHE A 33 -1.33 -14.98 11.03
N PHE A 34 -2.06 -15.11 9.92
CA PHE A 34 -1.50 -15.60 8.66
C PHE A 34 -0.47 -14.63 8.08
N GLY A 35 -0.67 -13.32 8.24
CA GLY A 35 0.34 -12.32 7.88
C GLY A 35 1.63 -12.49 8.68
N ALA A 36 1.54 -12.66 10.00
CA ALA A 36 2.69 -12.91 10.86
C ALA A 36 3.40 -14.24 10.50
N LEU A 37 2.64 -15.33 10.30
CA LEU A 37 3.19 -16.62 9.89
C LEU A 37 3.86 -16.57 8.52
N PHE A 38 3.25 -15.87 7.56
CA PHE A 38 3.83 -15.67 6.24
C PHE A 38 5.20 -15.00 6.36
N PHE A 39 5.28 -13.85 7.04
CA PHE A 39 6.54 -13.11 7.19
C PHE A 39 7.57 -13.87 8.04
N PHE A 40 7.14 -14.63 9.04
CA PHE A 40 8.03 -15.48 9.83
C PHE A 40 8.63 -16.61 8.98
N SER A 41 7.78 -17.40 8.31
CA SER A 41 8.21 -18.50 7.44
C SER A 41 9.08 -17.99 6.28
N PHE A 42 8.68 -16.86 5.68
CA PHE A 42 9.47 -16.20 4.66
C PHE A 42 10.82 -15.71 5.20
N GLY A 43 10.87 -15.12 6.39
CA GLY A 43 12.13 -14.73 7.03
C GLY A 43 13.06 -15.92 7.24
N LEU A 44 12.52 -17.09 7.60
CA LEU A 44 13.29 -18.33 7.78
C LEU A 44 13.78 -18.95 6.47
N SER A 45 13.14 -18.65 5.33
CA SER A 45 13.58 -19.18 4.03
C SER A 45 14.72 -18.38 3.42
N ILE A 46 15.07 -17.22 3.99
CA ILE A 46 16.18 -16.40 3.55
C ILE A 46 17.50 -17.00 4.07
N ASP A 47 18.35 -17.46 3.16
CA ASP A 47 19.73 -17.83 3.48
C ASP A 47 20.59 -16.56 3.59
N PRO A 48 21.07 -16.16 4.79
CA PRO A 48 21.85 -14.94 4.98
C PRO A 48 23.22 -14.98 4.28
N VAL A 49 23.77 -16.17 4.01
CA VAL A 49 25.09 -16.34 3.39
C VAL A 49 25.03 -16.08 1.88
N GLY A 50 23.91 -16.42 1.24
CA GLY A 50 23.67 -16.21 -0.19
C GLY A 50 23.28 -14.79 -0.62
N LEU A 51 23.14 -13.84 0.32
CA LEU A 51 22.58 -12.51 0.05
C LEU A 51 23.54 -11.52 -0.60
N GLY A 52 24.85 -11.69 -0.44
CA GLY A 52 25.84 -10.62 -0.67
C GLY A 52 25.76 -9.94 -2.03
N GLY A 53 25.52 -10.69 -3.10
CA GLY A 53 25.40 -10.15 -4.46
C GLY A 53 24.12 -9.37 -4.75
N ALA A 54 23.08 -9.50 -3.91
CA ALA A 54 21.76 -8.96 -4.13
C ALA A 54 21.40 -7.75 -3.26
N VAL A 55 22.18 -7.48 -2.19
CA VAL A 55 21.87 -6.41 -1.22
C VAL A 55 21.81 -5.03 -1.86
N VAL A 56 22.89 -4.63 -2.52
CA VAL A 56 22.99 -3.31 -3.16
C VAL A 56 21.88 -3.10 -4.19
N PRO A 57 21.65 -4.01 -5.17
CA PRO A 57 20.58 -3.81 -6.14
C PRO A 57 19.19 -3.82 -5.48
N ALA A 58 18.95 -4.65 -4.46
CA ALA A 58 17.65 -4.69 -3.77
C ALA A 58 17.35 -3.37 -3.04
N VAL A 59 18.34 -2.79 -2.36
CA VAL A 59 18.19 -1.49 -1.67
C VAL A 59 17.93 -0.37 -2.67
N ILE A 60 18.68 -0.32 -3.76
CA ILE A 60 18.47 0.67 -4.83
C ILE A 60 17.07 0.51 -5.42
N ALA A 61 16.67 -0.71 -5.75
CA ALA A 61 15.35 -1.00 -6.30
C ALA A 61 14.22 -0.61 -5.34
N ALA A 62 14.38 -0.86 -4.04
CA ALA A 62 13.44 -0.45 -3.01
C ALA A 62 13.31 1.08 -2.95
N ALA A 63 14.43 1.80 -2.91
CA ALA A 63 14.44 3.27 -2.91
C ALA A 63 13.77 3.85 -4.16
N VAL A 64 14.12 3.34 -5.35
CA VAL A 64 13.50 3.74 -6.62
C VAL A 64 12.00 3.44 -6.61
N SER A 65 11.60 2.28 -6.09
CA SER A 65 10.18 1.91 -5.98
C SER A 65 9.42 2.85 -5.05
N MET A 66 10.01 3.24 -3.91
CA MET A 66 9.39 4.18 -2.97
C MET A 66 9.17 5.56 -3.62
N VAL A 67 10.20 6.10 -4.25
CA VAL A 67 10.12 7.40 -4.95
C VAL A 67 9.15 7.33 -6.13
N GLY A 68 9.20 6.24 -6.90
CA GLY A 68 8.30 6.01 -8.03
C GLY A 68 6.84 5.92 -7.62
N ASN A 69 6.52 5.17 -6.55
CA ASN A 69 5.16 5.08 -6.03
C ASN A 69 4.68 6.42 -5.46
N PHE A 70 5.54 7.15 -4.75
CA PHE A 70 5.19 8.48 -4.28
C PHE A 70 4.87 9.43 -5.44
N ALA A 71 5.73 9.47 -6.46
CA ALA A 71 5.51 10.30 -7.65
C ALA A 71 4.26 9.87 -8.42
N ALA A 72 4.02 8.58 -8.58
CA ALA A 72 2.83 8.04 -9.23
C ALA A 72 1.56 8.38 -8.45
N GLY A 73 1.56 8.20 -7.13
CA GLY A 73 0.43 8.57 -6.27
C GLY A 73 0.15 10.08 -6.26
N MET A 74 1.22 10.89 -6.28
CA MET A 74 1.12 12.33 -6.46
C MET A 74 0.47 12.68 -7.81
N LEU A 75 0.97 12.11 -8.91
CA LEU A 75 0.43 12.37 -10.24
C LEU A 75 -1.04 11.94 -10.33
N ALA A 76 -1.34 10.69 -9.98
CA ALA A 76 -2.69 10.13 -10.03
C ALA A 76 -3.67 10.90 -9.15
N GLY A 77 -3.30 11.19 -7.90
CA GLY A 77 -4.19 11.94 -7.02
C GLY A 77 -4.42 13.37 -7.50
N ARG A 78 -3.39 14.02 -8.06
CA ARG A 78 -3.52 15.40 -8.56
C ARG A 78 -4.35 15.48 -9.84
N THR A 79 -4.21 14.53 -10.77
CA THR A 79 -5.07 14.46 -11.97
C THR A 79 -6.51 14.10 -11.62
N SER A 80 -6.74 13.37 -10.52
CA SER A 80 -8.07 13.12 -9.96
C SER A 80 -8.63 14.25 -9.09
N GLY A 81 -7.95 15.42 -9.01
CA GLY A 81 -8.43 16.58 -8.25
C GLY A 81 -8.28 16.49 -6.72
N LEU A 82 -7.50 15.53 -6.22
CA LEU A 82 -7.24 15.37 -4.79
C LEU A 82 -6.22 16.40 -4.28
N SER A 83 -6.24 16.60 -2.96
CA SER A 83 -5.24 17.43 -2.25
C SER A 83 -3.87 16.79 -2.31
N HIS A 84 -2.79 17.59 -2.29
CA HIS A 84 -1.41 17.08 -2.22
C HIS A 84 -1.22 16.07 -1.07
N LYS A 85 -1.88 16.29 0.09
CA LYS A 85 -1.85 15.36 1.22
C LYS A 85 -2.49 14.01 0.90
N ALA A 86 -3.66 14.03 0.26
CA ALA A 86 -4.35 12.81 -0.15
C ALA A 86 -3.58 12.07 -1.26
N SER A 87 -3.02 12.79 -2.23
CA SER A 87 -2.19 12.21 -3.30
C SER A 87 -0.90 11.59 -2.75
N ALA A 88 -0.23 12.26 -1.82
CA ALA A 88 0.94 11.73 -1.11
C ALA A 88 0.60 10.45 -0.33
N ASN A 89 -0.56 10.44 0.35
CA ASN A 89 -1.02 9.27 1.09
C ASN A 89 -1.17 8.07 0.13
N ILE A 90 -1.87 8.24 -1.01
CA ILE A 90 -2.04 7.17 -2.02
C ILE A 90 -0.70 6.54 -2.39
N GLY A 91 0.30 7.37 -2.73
CA GLY A 91 1.61 6.88 -3.14
C GLY A 91 2.36 6.12 -2.05
N LEU A 92 2.17 6.51 -0.78
CA LEU A 92 2.84 5.87 0.37
C LEU A 92 2.17 4.58 0.82
N THR A 93 0.85 4.42 0.63
CA THR A 93 0.13 3.19 1.03
C THR A 93 0.37 2.01 0.10
N ILE A 94 0.74 2.25 -1.16
CA ILE A 94 0.91 1.20 -2.19
C ILE A 94 2.35 0.71 -2.34
N VAL A 95 3.27 1.20 -1.50
CA VAL A 95 4.71 0.85 -1.55
C VAL A 95 4.97 -0.59 -1.15
N ALA A 96 4.15 -1.14 -0.23
CA ALA A 96 4.32 -2.49 0.27
C ALA A 96 4.24 -3.52 -0.86
N ARG A 97 5.17 -4.48 -0.84
CA ARG A 97 5.20 -5.62 -1.76
C ARG A 97 4.97 -6.90 -0.98
N GLY A 98 4.22 -7.80 -1.59
CA GLY A 98 3.87 -9.09 -1.01
C GLY A 98 4.53 -10.28 -1.71
N GLU A 99 4.06 -11.46 -1.35
CA GLU A 99 4.51 -12.77 -1.82
C GLU A 99 4.62 -12.93 -3.33
N PHE A 100 3.75 -12.24 -4.07
CA PHE A 100 3.72 -12.31 -5.52
C PHE A 100 5.06 -11.94 -6.18
N SER A 101 5.81 -11.01 -5.58
CA SER A 101 7.13 -10.62 -6.12
C SER A 101 8.16 -11.76 -6.04
N ILE A 102 8.05 -12.62 -5.03
CA ILE A 102 8.93 -13.79 -4.85
C ILE A 102 8.53 -14.90 -5.84
N VAL A 103 7.22 -15.13 -5.99
CA VAL A 103 6.70 -16.08 -6.99
C VAL A 103 7.18 -15.72 -8.39
N MET A 104 7.12 -14.43 -8.75
CA MET A 104 7.61 -13.94 -10.04
C MET A 104 9.12 -14.13 -10.20
N ALA A 105 9.90 -13.92 -9.14
CA ALA A 105 11.35 -14.13 -9.19
C ALA A 105 11.70 -15.61 -9.39
N ASN A 106 11.02 -16.52 -8.68
CA ASN A 106 11.16 -17.96 -8.86
C ASN A 106 10.80 -18.40 -10.28
N LEU A 107 9.71 -17.87 -10.83
CA LEU A 107 9.31 -18.13 -12.21
C LEU A 107 10.35 -17.62 -13.21
N GLY A 108 10.92 -16.43 -12.96
CA GLY A 108 12.01 -15.88 -13.77
C GLY A 108 13.23 -16.80 -13.79
N VAL A 109 13.69 -17.26 -12.62
CA VAL A 109 14.82 -18.20 -12.52
C VAL A 109 14.51 -19.53 -13.22
N ALA A 110 13.30 -20.07 -13.05
CA ALA A 110 12.86 -21.26 -13.77
C ALA A 110 12.82 -21.06 -15.30
N GLY A 111 12.57 -19.83 -15.75
CA GLY A 111 12.64 -19.41 -17.16
C GLY A 111 14.06 -19.10 -17.66
N GLY A 112 15.10 -19.35 -16.86
CA GLY A 112 16.51 -19.16 -17.25
C GLY A 112 17.10 -17.79 -16.89
N LEU A 113 16.42 -16.96 -16.09
CA LEU A 113 17.03 -15.73 -15.57
C LEU A 113 18.10 -16.04 -14.50
N LEU A 114 18.88 -15.01 -14.18
CA LEU A 114 19.97 -15.08 -13.19
C LEU A 114 19.49 -15.59 -11.83
N PRO A 115 20.18 -16.56 -11.19
CA PRO A 115 19.81 -17.09 -9.87
C PRO A 115 19.74 -16.03 -8.77
N VAL A 116 20.48 -14.92 -8.92
CA VAL A 116 20.47 -13.78 -7.98
C VAL A 116 19.10 -13.12 -7.83
N LEU A 117 18.15 -13.39 -8.73
CA LEU A 117 16.79 -12.85 -8.65
C LEU A 117 16.04 -13.32 -7.39
N GLN A 118 16.31 -14.52 -6.91
CA GLN A 118 15.71 -15.06 -5.68
C GLN A 118 16.11 -14.26 -4.43
N PRO A 119 17.42 -14.12 -4.10
CA PRO A 119 17.83 -13.31 -2.95
C PRO A 119 17.52 -11.83 -3.14
N PHE A 120 17.52 -11.32 -4.37
CA PHE A 120 17.08 -9.95 -4.68
C PHE A 120 15.62 -9.73 -4.32
N ALA A 121 14.71 -10.58 -4.81
CA ALA A 121 13.29 -10.44 -4.55
C ALA A 121 12.99 -10.64 -3.07
N ALA A 122 13.70 -11.55 -2.41
CA ALA A 122 13.55 -11.76 -0.98
C ALA A 122 13.89 -10.49 -0.18
N LEU A 123 15.07 -9.90 -0.41
CA LEU A 123 15.49 -8.66 0.23
C LEU A 123 14.58 -7.48 -0.11
N TYR A 124 14.21 -7.34 -1.37
CA TYR A 124 13.34 -6.27 -1.84
C TYR A 124 11.97 -6.32 -1.16
N VAL A 125 11.36 -7.51 -1.10
CA VAL A 125 10.08 -7.71 -0.39
C VAL A 125 10.23 -7.47 1.09
N LEU A 126 11.28 -7.99 1.74
CA LEU A 126 11.52 -7.78 3.16
C LEU A 126 11.64 -6.28 3.50
N ILE A 127 12.44 -5.53 2.75
CA ILE A 127 12.62 -4.09 2.92
C ILE A 127 11.27 -3.37 2.81
N LEU A 128 10.51 -3.64 1.75
CA LEU A 128 9.24 -2.94 1.49
C LEU A 128 8.09 -3.43 2.38
N ALA A 129 8.13 -4.65 2.90
CA ALA A 129 7.17 -5.16 3.87
C ALA A 129 7.32 -4.48 5.23
N VAL A 130 8.56 -4.13 5.62
CA VAL A 130 8.81 -3.36 6.85
C VAL A 130 8.56 -1.87 6.62
N LEU A 131 9.10 -1.31 5.54
CA LEU A 131 9.00 0.12 5.26
C LEU A 131 7.58 0.55 4.86
N GLY A 132 6.85 -0.28 4.10
CA GLY A 132 5.52 0.06 3.60
C GLY A 132 4.53 0.47 4.70
N PRO A 133 4.29 -0.36 5.74
CA PRO A 133 3.44 0.01 6.87
C PRO A 133 3.94 1.24 7.63
N VAL A 134 5.26 1.40 7.78
CA VAL A 134 5.86 2.57 8.44
C VAL A 134 5.58 3.84 7.63
N LEU A 135 5.76 3.80 6.31
CA LEU A 135 5.48 4.91 5.39
C LEU A 135 3.99 5.25 5.37
N ALA A 136 3.12 4.25 5.32
CA ALA A 136 1.68 4.43 5.35
C ALA A 136 1.21 5.06 6.67
N LYS A 137 1.71 4.56 7.82
CA LYS A 137 1.39 5.08 9.15
C LYS A 137 1.86 6.53 9.34
N HIS A 138 3.04 6.87 8.82
CA HIS A 138 3.63 8.19 8.94
C HIS A 138 3.36 9.08 7.72
N SER A 139 2.39 8.75 6.87
CA SER A 139 2.15 9.47 5.62
C SER A 139 1.88 10.96 5.82
N THR A 140 1.19 11.32 6.92
CA THR A 140 0.95 12.72 7.28
C THR A 140 2.24 13.43 7.68
N ALA A 141 3.10 12.79 8.49
CA ALA A 141 4.38 13.38 8.89
C ALA A 141 5.34 13.54 7.71
N ILE A 142 5.39 12.54 6.81
CA ILE A 142 6.17 12.59 5.57
C ILE A 142 5.67 13.72 4.67
N TYR A 143 4.34 13.88 4.53
CA TYR A 143 3.76 15.00 3.80
C TYR A 143 4.13 16.35 4.43
N ASP A 144 4.05 16.48 5.75
CA ASP A 144 4.38 17.73 6.44
C ASP A 144 5.86 18.09 6.29
N LEU A 145 6.76 17.10 6.31
CA LEU A 145 8.18 17.29 6.02
C LEU A 145 8.42 17.71 4.56
N LEU A 146 7.81 17.01 3.59
CA LEU A 146 7.95 17.33 2.17
C LEU A 146 7.34 18.69 1.82
N SER A 147 6.18 19.04 2.39
CA SER A 147 5.51 20.32 2.13
C SER A 147 6.30 21.51 2.65
N ARG A 148 7.15 21.34 3.68
CA ARG A 148 8.12 22.37 4.12
C ARG A 148 9.24 22.58 3.10
N VAL A 149 9.71 21.50 2.47
CA VAL A 149 10.78 21.56 1.46
C VAL A 149 10.25 22.07 0.11
N PHE A 150 9.11 21.55 -0.36
CA PHE A 150 8.54 21.86 -1.67
C PHE A 150 7.52 23.02 -1.67
N ARG A 151 7.26 23.65 -0.50
CA ARG A 151 6.27 24.75 -0.33
C ARG A 151 4.92 24.47 -1.00
N TRP A 152 4.40 23.25 -0.88
CA TRP A 152 3.09 22.92 -1.46
C TRP A 152 1.97 23.75 -0.80
N GLN A 153 1.26 24.54 -1.61
CA GLN A 153 0.14 25.33 -1.15
C GLN A 153 -0.97 24.42 -0.61
N ARG A 154 -1.40 24.69 0.64
CA ARG A 154 -2.53 24.00 1.26
C ARG A 154 -3.78 24.25 0.41
N PRO A 155 -4.53 23.21 0.01
CA PRO A 155 -5.78 23.41 -0.71
C PRO A 155 -6.73 24.24 0.17
N LYS A 156 -7.27 25.33 -0.38
CA LYS A 156 -8.31 26.13 0.30
C LYS A 156 -9.50 25.21 0.62
N PRO A 157 -9.99 25.16 1.87
CA PRO A 157 -11.18 24.37 2.19
C PRO A 157 -12.35 24.91 1.36
N ARG A 158 -12.95 24.03 0.56
CA ARG A 158 -14.11 24.35 -0.27
C ARG A 158 -15.27 24.58 0.70
N ARG A 159 -15.56 25.84 1.04
CA ARG A 159 -16.74 26.23 1.84
C ARG A 159 -17.97 25.65 1.14
N ARG A 160 -18.52 24.57 1.69
CA ARG A 160 -19.82 24.04 1.29
C ARG A 160 -20.82 25.11 1.75
N LYS A 161 -21.31 25.93 0.81
CA LYS A 161 -22.47 26.80 1.08
C LYS A 161 -23.61 25.85 1.40
N ILE A 162 -23.95 25.74 2.69
CA ILE A 162 -25.18 25.13 3.12
C ILE A 162 -26.25 26.15 2.74
N THR A 163 -26.83 25.99 1.55
CA THR A 163 -28.06 26.69 1.21
C THR A 163 -29.15 26.03 2.04
N ILE A 164 -29.52 26.67 3.15
CA ILE A 164 -30.71 26.28 3.91
C ILE A 164 -31.90 26.53 2.97
N PRO A 165 -32.72 25.52 2.67
CA PRO A 165 -33.94 25.73 1.90
C PRO A 165 -34.83 26.74 2.63
N GLU A 166 -35.24 27.77 1.91
CA GLU A 166 -36.07 28.91 2.38
C GLU A 166 -37.47 28.49 2.90
N ALA A 167 -37.80 27.20 2.81
CA ALA A 167 -39.08 26.60 3.20
C ALA A 167 -39.36 26.54 4.71
N ALA A 168 -38.51 27.11 5.56
CA ALA A 168 -38.71 27.15 7.02
C ALA A 168 -39.26 28.50 7.54
N GLN A 169 -39.53 29.48 6.67
CA GLN A 169 -40.05 30.80 7.07
C GLN A 169 -41.56 31.01 6.84
N GLU A 170 -42.26 30.09 6.15
CA GLU A 170 -43.71 30.21 5.93
C GLU A 170 -44.58 29.41 6.91
N ALA A 171 -43.99 28.71 7.88
CA ALA A 171 -44.75 27.98 8.89
C ALA A 171 -44.78 28.72 10.23
N GLN A 172 -45.95 29.33 10.49
CA GLN A 172 -46.54 29.76 11.78
C GLN A 172 -46.48 31.27 12.08
N PRO A 173 -47.53 31.80 12.75
CA PRO A 173 -48.94 31.84 12.36
C PRO A 173 -49.48 33.27 12.17
#